data_AF-A0A3A5UMF3-F1
#
_entry.id   AF-A0A3A5UMF3-F1
#
_cell.length_a   1.000
_cell.length_b   1.000
_cell.length_c   1.000
_cell.angle_alpha   90.00
_cell.angle_beta   90.00
_cell.angle_gamma   90.00
#
_symmetry.space_group_name_H-M   'P 1'
#
loop_
_entity.id
_entity.type
_entity.pdbx_description
1 polymer ?
#
loop_
_entity_poly.entity_id
_entity_poly.type
_entity_poly.pdbx_seq_one_letter_code
_entity_poly.pdbx_strand_id
1 'polypeptide(L)'
;MGEEIQFLFPNDSTEAFLTSIWKASIDTLDSREVMVIVDNRHNLYISSGTESLVSFKNHEYELKNGEKMQLPLKCCIHTHPSGKAYFSDTDWNTIKTWKSDIESCIVLGNNEYLAYNPQSKIAKRVQYGLLEKESRGEL
;
A
#
# COMPACT_ATOMS: atom_id res chain seq x y z
N MET A 1 -9.73 27.60 -6.80
CA MET A 1 -8.95 27.44 -5.55
C MET A 1 -8.53 26.00 -5.49
N GLY A 2 -7.28 25.69 -5.86
CA GLY A 2 -6.73 24.37 -5.59
C GLY A 2 -6.45 24.30 -4.09
N GLU A 3 -7.01 23.32 -3.40
CA GLU A 3 -6.58 23.04 -2.04
C GLU A 3 -5.07 22.81 -2.07
N GLU A 4 -4.32 23.55 -1.25
CA GLU A 4 -2.91 23.26 -1.00
C GLU A 4 -2.86 21.82 -0.50
N ILE A 5 -2.21 20.94 -1.27
CA ILE A 5 -2.00 19.55 -0.88
C ILE A 5 -1.14 19.58 0.39
N GLN A 6 -1.77 19.45 1.56
CA GLN A 6 -1.05 19.34 2.82
C GLN A 6 -0.27 18.03 2.82
N PHE A 7 1.02 18.17 2.57
CA PHE A 7 1.96 17.07 2.50
C PHE A 7 2.30 16.58 3.91
N LEU A 8 1.76 15.43 4.28
CA LEU A 8 2.22 14.71 5.47
C LEU A 8 3.40 13.82 5.08
N PHE A 9 4.57 14.11 5.65
CA PHE A 9 5.69 13.17 5.65
C PHE A 9 5.23 11.89 6.36
N PRO A 10 5.56 10.67 5.89
CA PRO A 10 5.29 9.48 6.68
C PRO A 10 6.10 9.63 7.96
N ASN A 11 5.47 9.53 9.12
CA ASN A 11 6.26 9.51 10.34
C ASN A 11 7.04 8.19 10.42
N ASP A 12 8.07 8.13 11.27
CA ASP A 12 8.91 6.95 11.42
C ASP A 12 8.11 5.67 11.74
N SER A 13 6.95 5.81 12.39
CA SER A 13 6.07 4.67 12.70
C SER A 13 5.37 4.13 11.45
N THR A 14 4.90 5.01 10.55
CA THR A 14 4.37 4.60 9.24
C THR A 14 5.45 3.86 8.46
N GLU A 15 6.67 4.39 8.42
CA GLU A 15 7.78 3.78 7.70
C GLU A 15 8.16 2.41 8.26
N ALA A 16 8.26 2.28 9.58
CA ALA A 16 8.50 1.01 10.24
C ALA A 16 7.39 -0.01 9.96
N PHE A 17 6.13 0.43 9.91
CA PHE A 17 4.99 -0.42 9.60
C PHE A 17 5.04 -0.94 8.15
N LEU A 18 5.21 -0.04 7.16
CA LEU A 18 5.32 -0.43 5.74
C LEU A 18 6.53 -1.35 5.51
N THR A 19 7.67 -1.04 6.13
CA THR A 19 8.87 -1.89 6.08
C THR A 19 8.61 -3.28 6.64
N SER A 20 7.82 -3.40 7.71
CA SER A 20 7.48 -4.70 8.31
C SER A 20 6.64 -5.56 7.37
N ILE A 21 5.68 -4.94 6.64
CA ILE A 21 4.88 -5.63 5.61
C ILE A 21 5.78 -6.09 4.45
N TRP A 22 6.68 -5.23 3.97
CA TRP A 22 7.63 -5.58 2.92
C TRP A 22 8.53 -6.76 3.32
N LYS A 23 9.09 -6.74 4.53
CA LYS A 23 9.89 -7.86 5.07
C LYS A 23 9.09 -9.15 5.22
N ALA A 24 7.81 -9.06 5.62
CA ALA A 24 6.96 -10.25 5.65
C ALA A 24 6.82 -10.87 4.24
N SER A 25 6.62 -10.05 3.21
CA SER A 25 6.55 -10.49 1.81
C SER A 25 7.86 -11.14 1.32
N ILE A 26 9.00 -10.48 1.54
CA ILE A 26 10.30 -10.93 1.02
C ILE A 26 10.90 -12.05 1.86
N ASP A 27 11.02 -11.85 3.18
CA ASP A 27 11.82 -12.70 4.05
C ASP A 27 11.02 -13.87 4.65
N THR A 28 9.73 -13.65 4.97
CA THR A 28 8.91 -14.65 5.69
C THR A 28 8.08 -15.51 4.76
N LEU A 29 7.66 -14.95 3.62
CA LEU A 29 6.74 -15.60 2.68
C LEU A 29 7.41 -15.95 1.35
N ASP A 30 8.74 -16.00 1.30
CA ASP A 30 9.53 -16.38 0.14
C ASP A 30 9.17 -15.58 -1.13
N SER A 31 9.20 -14.24 -1.04
CA SER A 31 8.89 -13.31 -2.13
C SER A 31 7.47 -13.45 -2.71
N ARG A 32 6.48 -13.65 -1.83
CA ARG A 32 5.06 -13.66 -2.21
C ARG A 32 4.40 -12.28 -2.05
N GLU A 33 3.38 -12.02 -2.85
CA GLU A 33 2.55 -10.84 -2.67
C GLU A 33 1.77 -10.93 -1.35
N VAL A 34 1.73 -9.80 -0.64
CA VAL A 34 0.98 -9.59 0.60
C VAL A 34 0.07 -8.39 0.40
N MET A 35 -1.21 -8.57 0.70
CA MET A 35 -2.19 -7.49 0.77
C MET A 35 -2.66 -7.32 2.20
N VAL A 36 -2.61 -6.09 2.70
CA VAL A 36 -3.07 -5.70 4.04
C VAL A 36 -4.18 -4.67 3.91
N ILE A 37 -5.32 -4.95 4.51
CA ILE A 37 -6.39 -3.96 4.71
C ILE A 37 -6.33 -3.45 6.14
N VAL A 38 -6.35 -2.13 6.28
CA VAL A 38 -6.56 -1.42 7.53
C VAL A 38 -8.00 -0.90 7.52
N ASP A 39 -8.84 -1.42 8.42
CA ASP A 39 -10.24 -0.98 8.52
C ASP A 39 -10.40 0.30 9.37
N ASN A 40 -11.63 0.77 9.53
CA ASN A 40 -11.92 2.00 10.29
C ASN A 40 -11.59 1.90 11.80
N ARG A 41 -11.37 0.69 12.34
CA ARG A 41 -10.94 0.45 13.73
C ARG A 41 -9.44 0.28 13.87
N HIS A 42 -8.68 0.38 12.78
CA HIS A 42 -7.26 0.02 12.71
C HIS A 42 -7.01 -1.49 12.90
N ASN A 43 -8.01 -2.33 12.64
CA ASN A 43 -7.78 -3.77 12.55
C ASN A 43 -7.09 -4.10 11.23
N LEU A 44 -6.19 -5.07 11.27
CA LEU A 44 -5.43 -5.54 10.11
C LEU A 44 -6.03 -6.84 9.57
N TYR A 45 -6.27 -6.88 8.27
CA TYR A 45 -6.66 -8.09 7.54
C TYR A 45 -5.63 -8.38 6.47
N ILE A 46 -5.01 -9.56 6.55
CA ILE A 46 -3.83 -9.89 5.74
C ILE A 46 -4.17 -11.08 4.86
N SER A 47 -3.87 -10.94 3.57
CA SER A 47 -3.93 -12.02 2.59
C SER A 47 -2.57 -12.13 1.90
N SER A 48 -2.16 -13.35 1.54
CA SER A 48 -0.89 -13.59 0.85
C SER A 48 -1.06 -14.63 -0.25
N GLY A 49 -0.38 -14.45 -1.38
CA GLY A 49 -0.50 -15.34 -2.53
C GLY A 49 0.50 -15.03 -3.65
N THR A 50 0.28 -15.67 -4.79
CA THR A 50 1.02 -15.41 -6.04
C THR A 50 0.47 -14.17 -6.75
N GLU A 51 1.30 -13.57 -7.61
CA GLU A 51 0.98 -12.36 -8.38
C GLU A 51 -0.45 -12.37 -8.93
N SER A 52 -1.18 -11.26 -8.76
CA SER A 52 -2.53 -11.02 -9.28
C SER A 52 -3.67 -11.87 -8.69
N LEU A 53 -3.39 -12.72 -7.69
CA LEU A 53 -4.40 -13.55 -6.99
C LEU A 53 -4.70 -13.09 -5.56
N VAL A 54 -4.03 -12.04 -5.08
CA VAL A 54 -4.33 -11.47 -3.76
C VAL A 54 -5.46 -10.46 -3.92
N SER A 55 -6.64 -10.81 -3.45
CA SER A 55 -7.82 -9.94 -3.50
C SER A 55 -8.70 -10.17 -2.28
N PHE A 56 -9.40 -9.13 -1.84
CA PHE A 56 -10.51 -9.25 -0.89
C PHE A 56 -11.88 -9.22 -1.59
N LYS A 57 -11.92 -9.33 -2.92
CA LYS A 57 -13.18 -9.38 -3.67
C LYS A 57 -13.96 -10.64 -3.27
N ASN A 58 -15.16 -10.45 -2.69
CA ASN A 58 -16.00 -11.48 -2.06
C ASN A 58 -15.55 -11.96 -0.66
N HIS A 59 -14.50 -11.36 -0.08
CA HIS A 59 -14.03 -11.66 1.29
C HIS A 59 -14.74 -10.79 2.35
N GLU A 60 -15.73 -10.00 1.96
CA GLU A 60 -16.60 -9.18 2.83
C GLU A 60 -17.19 -9.98 4.00
N TYR A 61 -17.39 -11.30 3.80
CA TYR A 61 -17.97 -12.24 4.75
C TYR A 61 -16.95 -13.20 5.38
N GLU A 62 -15.68 -13.15 5.00
CA GLU A 62 -14.70 -14.20 5.32
C GLU A 62 -14.14 -14.16 6.74
N LEU A 63 -14.56 -13.21 7.55
CA LEU A 63 -14.31 -13.22 8.98
C LEU A 63 -15.39 -14.04 9.68
N LYS A 64 -15.43 -15.36 9.39
CA LYS A 64 -16.36 -16.28 10.04
C LYS A 64 -16.08 -16.46 11.55
N ASN A 65 -14.89 -16.07 12.02
CA ASN A 65 -14.42 -16.25 13.41
C ASN A 65 -13.84 -14.96 14.06
N GLY A 66 -14.11 -13.76 13.52
CA GLY A 66 -13.56 -12.49 14.04
C GLY A 66 -14.54 -11.32 13.94
N GLU A 67 -14.17 -10.14 14.45
CA GLU A 67 -14.95 -8.92 14.22
C GLU A 67 -15.02 -8.64 12.71
N LYS A 68 -16.19 -8.22 12.22
CA LYS A 68 -16.37 -7.87 10.81
C LYS A 68 -15.55 -6.62 10.47
N MET A 69 -14.96 -6.62 9.27
CA MET A 69 -14.28 -5.47 8.70
C MET A 69 -15.18 -4.23 8.71
N GLN A 70 -14.70 -3.11 9.26
CA GLN A 70 -15.47 -1.87 9.34
C GLN A 70 -15.14 -0.90 8.19
N LEU A 71 -16.17 -0.51 7.43
CA LEU A 71 -16.07 0.53 6.41
C LEU A 71 -16.24 1.96 7.02
N PRO A 72 -15.70 3.00 6.37
CA PRO A 72 -14.77 2.95 5.24
C PRO A 72 -13.41 2.39 5.65
N LEU A 73 -12.71 1.75 4.71
CA LEU A 73 -11.35 1.26 4.89
C LEU A 73 -10.37 2.43 4.93
N LYS A 74 -9.45 2.40 5.90
CA LYS A 74 -8.37 3.40 6.03
C LYS A 74 -7.32 3.24 4.94
N CYS A 75 -6.91 2.00 4.68
CA CYS A 75 -5.84 1.74 3.73
C CYS A 75 -5.91 0.33 3.15
N CYS A 76 -5.58 0.18 1.87
CA CYS A 76 -5.16 -1.08 1.27
C CYS A 76 -3.67 -0.98 0.91
N ILE A 77 -2.86 -1.90 1.39
CA ILE A 77 -1.42 -1.96 1.17
C ILE A 77 -1.13 -3.25 0.40
N HIS A 78 -0.40 -3.18 -0.70
CA HIS A 78 -0.03 -4.33 -1.51
C HIS A 78 1.48 -4.34 -1.75
N THR A 79 2.14 -5.49 -1.68
CA THR A 79 3.58 -5.62 -2.00
C THR A 79 3.78 -6.18 -3.40
N HIS A 80 4.74 -5.64 -4.14
CA HIS A 80 5.24 -6.21 -5.40
C HIS A 80 6.66 -6.73 -5.19
N PRO A 81 6.85 -8.05 -4.94
CA PRO A 81 8.16 -8.65 -4.70
C PRO A 81 9.15 -8.47 -5.86
N SER A 82 8.66 -8.23 -7.08
CA SER A 82 9.47 -7.85 -8.25
C SER A 82 10.29 -6.57 -8.04
N GLY A 83 9.97 -5.79 -7.01
CA GLY A 83 10.80 -4.71 -6.49
C GLY A 83 10.35 -3.31 -6.90
N LYS A 84 9.41 -3.15 -7.83
CA LYS A 84 8.91 -1.83 -8.25
C LYS A 84 7.53 -1.54 -7.68
N ALA A 85 7.36 -0.38 -7.06
CA ALA A 85 6.06 0.12 -6.62
C ALA A 85 5.29 0.75 -7.79
N TYR A 86 4.23 0.07 -8.25
CA TYR A 86 3.28 0.58 -9.22
C TYR A 86 1.89 -0.02 -9.00
N PHE A 87 0.82 0.67 -9.41
CA PHE A 87 -0.51 0.04 -9.42
C PHE A 87 -0.68 -0.79 -10.70
N SER A 88 -0.77 -2.11 -10.54
CA SER A 88 -1.12 -3.05 -11.62
C SER A 88 -2.59 -2.93 -12.03
N ASP A 89 -2.99 -3.61 -13.10
CA ASP A 89 -4.41 -3.66 -13.51
C ASP A 89 -5.31 -4.24 -12.41
N THR A 90 -4.81 -5.23 -11.66
CA THR A 90 -5.52 -5.82 -10.51
C THR A 90 -5.69 -4.80 -9.37
N ASP A 91 -4.67 -3.99 -9.11
CA ASP A 91 -4.75 -2.92 -8.12
C ASP A 91 -5.77 -1.86 -8.54
N TRP A 92 -5.73 -1.45 -9.82
CA TRP A 92 -6.70 -0.49 -10.36
C TRP A 92 -8.13 -1.01 -10.31
N ASN A 93 -8.34 -2.32 -10.55
CA ASN A 93 -9.64 -2.93 -10.41
C ASN A 93 -10.12 -2.89 -8.95
N THR A 94 -9.25 -3.19 -8.00
CA THR A 94 -9.56 -3.08 -6.55
C THR A 94 -9.91 -1.63 -6.18
N ILE A 95 -9.07 -0.67 -6.59
CA ILE A 95 -9.32 0.77 -6.37
C ILE A 95 -10.69 1.17 -6.95
N LYS A 96 -11.01 0.78 -8.18
CA LYS A 96 -12.28 1.12 -8.82
C LYS A 96 -13.49 0.53 -8.08
N THR A 97 -13.36 -0.70 -7.58
CA THR A 97 -14.40 -1.37 -6.78
C THR A 97 -14.63 -0.66 -5.45
N TRP A 98 -13.57 -0.28 -4.75
CA TRP A 98 -13.64 0.24 -3.38
C TRP A 98 -13.54 1.76 -3.27
N LYS A 99 -13.43 2.50 -4.38
CA LYS A 99 -13.16 3.96 -4.38
C LYS A 99 -14.09 4.82 -3.51
N SER A 100 -15.31 4.36 -3.23
CA SER A 100 -16.25 5.08 -2.35
C SER A 100 -16.00 4.79 -0.88
N ASP A 101 -15.35 3.68 -0.57
CA ASP A 101 -15.23 3.07 0.75
C ASP A 101 -13.76 2.87 1.17
N ILE A 102 -12.78 3.44 0.46
CA ILE A 102 -11.35 3.33 0.80
C ILE A 102 -10.64 4.69 0.76
N GLU A 103 -10.03 5.10 1.87
CA GLU A 103 -9.36 6.40 1.99
C GLU A 103 -8.01 6.45 1.26
N SER A 104 -7.27 5.33 1.20
CA SER A 104 -5.95 5.28 0.55
C SER A 104 -5.56 3.89 0.08
N CYS A 105 -4.70 3.83 -0.94
CA CYS A 105 -4.07 2.62 -1.46
C CYS A 105 -2.56 2.83 -1.54
N ILE A 106 -1.78 1.82 -1.17
CA ILE A 106 -0.32 1.87 -1.16
C ILE A 106 0.20 0.61 -1.86
N VAL A 107 1.16 0.78 -2.77
CA VAL A 107 1.97 -0.34 -3.28
C VAL A 107 3.39 -0.20 -2.78
N LEU A 108 3.94 -1.28 -2.23
CA LEU A 108 5.31 -1.39 -1.72
C LEU A 108 6.19 -2.09 -2.74
N GLY A 109 7.35 -1.51 -3.01
CA GLY A 109 8.44 -2.11 -3.74
C GLY A 109 9.71 -2.14 -2.89
N ASN A 110 10.84 -2.49 -3.50
CA ASN A 110 12.12 -2.53 -2.83
C ASN A 110 12.63 -1.10 -2.58
N ASN A 111 12.64 -0.70 -1.30
CA ASN A 111 13.00 0.65 -0.88
C ASN A 111 12.18 1.74 -1.59
N GLU A 112 10.93 1.47 -1.94
CA GLU A 112 10.02 2.49 -2.42
C GLU A 112 8.57 2.15 -2.12
N TYR A 113 7.72 3.16 -2.09
CA TYR A 113 6.29 2.97 -2.14
C TYR A 113 5.59 4.00 -3.02
N LEU A 114 4.40 3.64 -3.50
CA LEU A 114 3.48 4.53 -4.19
C LEU A 114 2.14 4.55 -3.45
N ALA A 115 1.80 5.69 -2.85
CA ALA A 115 0.51 5.93 -2.20
C ALA A 115 -0.43 6.69 -3.13
N TYR A 116 -1.71 6.39 -3.08
CA TYR A 116 -2.77 7.02 -3.86
C TYR A 116 -4.04 7.18 -3.04
N ASN A 117 -4.66 8.35 -3.11
CA ASN A 117 -5.98 8.61 -2.53
C ASN A 117 -7.02 8.65 -3.66
N PRO A 118 -7.95 7.68 -3.74
CA PRO A 118 -8.91 7.58 -4.85
C PRO A 118 -9.88 8.76 -4.99
N GLN A 119 -10.20 9.44 -3.88
CA GLN A 119 -11.15 10.56 -3.86
C GLN A 119 -10.53 11.83 -4.46
N SER A 120 -9.36 12.22 -3.96
CA SER A 120 -8.61 13.39 -4.41
C SER A 120 -7.83 13.15 -5.71
N LYS A 121 -7.58 11.88 -6.05
CA LYS A 121 -6.71 11.43 -7.15
C LYS A 121 -5.25 11.86 -7.01
N ILE A 122 -4.82 12.22 -5.79
CA ILE A 122 -3.44 12.57 -5.49
C ILE A 122 -2.63 11.29 -5.27
N ALA A 123 -1.42 11.26 -5.82
CA ALA A 123 -0.45 10.19 -5.60
C ALA A 123 0.85 10.75 -5.02
N LYS A 124 1.53 9.94 -4.19
CA LYS A 124 2.85 10.22 -3.63
C LYS A 124 3.75 9.01 -3.84
N ARG A 125 4.89 9.23 -4.48
CA ARG A 125 5.97 8.24 -4.58
C ARG A 125 7.06 8.60 -3.57
N VAL A 126 7.55 7.62 -2.84
CA VAL A 126 8.71 7.75 -1.95
C VAL A 126 9.72 6.69 -2.31
N GLN A 127 10.99 7.07 -2.26
CA GLN A 127 12.13 6.20 -2.49
C GLN A 127 13.13 6.40 -1.36
N TYR A 128 13.69 5.30 -0.87
CA TYR A 128 14.72 5.30 0.17
C TYR A 128 16.03 4.81 -0.43
N GLY A 129 17.13 5.37 0.04
CA GLY A 129 18.45 4.98 -0.40
C GLY A 129 19.52 5.77 0.31
N LEU A 130 20.77 5.42 0.01
CA LEU A 130 21.90 6.24 0.39
C LEU A 130 21.91 7.47 -0.52
N LEU A 131 21.85 8.66 0.09
CA LEU A 131 22.03 9.90 -0.63
C LEU A 131 23.52 10.12 -0.84
N GLU A 132 23.99 9.86 -2.05
CA GLU A 132 25.31 10.28 -2.46
C GLU A 132 25.28 11.76 -2.88
N LYS A 133 26.35 12.48 -2.58
CA LYS A 133 26.49 13.86 -3.02
C LYS A 133 26.58 13.86 -4.54
N GLU A 134 25.61 14.49 -5.22
CA GLU A 134 25.73 14.72 -6.65
C GLU A 134 27.03 15.50 -6.93
N SER A 135 27.97 14.86 -7.61
CA SER A 135 29.09 15.59 -8.22
C SER A 135 28.48 16.42 -9.33
N ARG A 136 28.42 17.75 -9.14
CA ARG A 136 28.14 18.67 -10.24
C ARG A 136 29.15 18.37 -11.34
N GLY A 137 28.69 17.78 -12.44
CA GLY A 137 29.53 17.62 -13.62
C GLY A 137 30.09 18.98 -13.99
N GLU A 138 31.40 19.05 -14.19
CA GLU A 138 32.01 20.19 -14.85
C GLU A 138 31.41 20.26 -16.26
N LEU A 139 30.71 21.36 -16.52
CA LEU A 139 30.11 21.70 -17.82
C LEU A 139 31.18 21.87 -18.90
#